data_AF-A0ABD4UE67-F1
#
_entry.id   AF-A0ABD4UE67-F1
#
_cell.length_a   1.000
_cell.length_b   1.000
_cell.length_c   1.000
_cell.angle_alpha   90.00
_cell.angle_beta   90.00
_cell.angle_gamma   90.00
#
_symmetry.space_group_name_H-M   'P 1'
#
loop_
_entity.id
_entity.type
_entity.pdbx_description
1 polymer ?
#
loop_
_entity_poly.entity_id
_entity_poly.type
_entity_poly.pdbx_seq_one_letter_code
_entity_poly.pdbx_strand_id
1 'polypeptide(L)'
;MNNHVGPVQKLSGRATKRIERIAETPSTILRDALLASTRKVSFGAYVDEWPDPIAQDILHSRDFSALVDRIHEIGIVTLEPLGGGASSVALKAGEDRVLRLGMGDLAVRPDIPEVLQPLASGTVGYLRYELTERADTESVSDADALRMREVLRTKGFDWGEMGVDNIGRIHGRVVLFDPGGITPIASRSSDVKPNVSRESNAEILARLRRDALPIGEPLAYTGEAKCR
;
A
#
# COMPACT_ATOMS: atom_id res chain seq x y z
N MET A 1 33.42 -76.66 -1.90
CA MET A 1 32.07 -76.59 -2.50
C MET A 1 31.13 -75.92 -1.49
N ASN A 2 30.39 -74.93 -1.99
CA ASN A 2 29.16 -74.31 -1.47
C ASN A 2 29.18 -73.32 -0.29
N ASN A 3 29.22 -72.05 -0.69
CA ASN A 3 28.55 -70.84 -0.19
C ASN A 3 27.29 -71.05 0.66
N HIS A 4 27.09 -70.19 1.68
CA HIS A 4 25.84 -69.43 1.86
C HIS A 4 26.06 -68.12 2.63
N VAL A 5 25.34 -67.09 2.16
CA VAL A 5 25.40 -65.65 2.48
C VAL A 5 24.16 -65.26 3.29
N GLY A 6 24.28 -64.32 4.24
CA GLY A 6 23.15 -63.65 4.91
C GLY A 6 23.60 -62.63 5.97
N PRO A 7 22.85 -61.54 6.24
CA PRO A 7 23.29 -60.22 5.78
C PRO A 7 23.69 -59.18 6.85
N VAL A 8 24.38 -58.18 6.30
CA VAL A 8 24.81 -56.87 6.79
C VAL A 8 23.66 -56.05 7.40
N GLN A 9 23.82 -55.60 8.66
CA GLN A 9 23.11 -54.41 9.16
C GLN A 9 24.02 -53.18 9.02
N LYS A 10 23.88 -52.50 7.88
CA LYS A 10 24.31 -51.11 7.73
C LYS A 10 23.34 -50.24 8.53
N LEU A 11 23.81 -49.68 9.64
CA LEU A 11 23.17 -48.52 10.25
C LEU A 11 23.24 -47.38 9.24
N SER A 12 22.16 -47.15 8.51
CA SER A 12 22.02 -45.97 7.67
C SER A 12 21.83 -44.77 8.60
N GLY A 13 22.91 -44.01 8.80
CA GLY A 13 22.84 -42.66 9.29
C GLY A 13 22.05 -41.84 8.29
N ARG A 14 20.73 -41.79 8.47
CA ARG A 14 19.83 -40.90 7.73
C ARG A 14 20.18 -39.48 8.17
N ALA A 15 21.03 -38.83 7.39
CA ALA A 15 21.21 -37.40 7.43
C ALA A 15 19.85 -36.75 7.13
N THR A 16 19.12 -36.41 8.19
CA THR A 16 17.98 -35.51 8.10
C THR A 16 18.55 -34.16 7.68
N LYS A 17 18.41 -33.88 6.38
CA LYS A 17 18.63 -32.56 5.79
C LYS A 17 17.64 -31.61 6.48
N ARG A 18 18.10 -30.97 7.55
CA ARG A 18 17.41 -29.87 8.22
C ARG A 18 17.34 -28.77 7.16
N ILE A 19 16.19 -28.66 6.50
CA ILE A 19 15.90 -27.49 5.66
C ILE A 19 15.86 -26.34 6.65
N GLU A 20 16.95 -25.58 6.73
CA GLU A 20 16.97 -24.30 7.39
C GLU A 20 15.91 -23.46 6.69
N ARG A 21 14.77 -23.30 7.36
CA ARG A 21 13.80 -22.27 7.02
C ARG A 21 14.57 -20.96 7.23
N ILE A 22 15.08 -20.38 6.15
CA ILE A 22 15.73 -19.07 6.18
C ILE A 22 14.72 -18.16 6.87
N ALA A 23 15.05 -17.67 8.06
CA ALA A 23 14.20 -16.70 8.73
C ALA A 23 14.11 -15.49 7.80
N GLU A 24 12.92 -15.23 7.27
CA GLU A 24 12.70 -14.05 6.44
C GLU A 24 13.06 -12.82 7.25
N THR A 25 14.01 -12.03 6.76
CA THR A 25 14.36 -10.77 7.41
C THR A 25 13.26 -9.75 7.14
N PRO A 26 13.07 -8.74 8.02
CA PRO A 26 12.11 -7.66 7.79
C PRO A 26 12.27 -6.97 6.42
N SER A 27 13.52 -6.87 5.95
CA SER A 27 13.85 -6.36 4.62
C SER A 27 13.28 -7.20 3.47
N THR A 28 13.25 -8.52 3.63
CA THR A 28 12.75 -9.45 2.62
C THR A 28 11.23 -9.43 2.62
N ILE A 29 10.59 -9.41 3.80
CA ILE A 29 9.13 -9.38 3.93
C ILE A 29 8.53 -8.15 3.22
N LEU A 30 9.04 -6.95 3.50
CA LEU A 30 8.50 -5.74 2.87
C LEU A 30 8.79 -5.70 1.36
N ARG A 31 10.01 -6.07 0.96
CA ARG A 31 10.39 -6.10 -0.46
C ARG A 31 9.51 -7.05 -1.25
N ASP A 32 9.30 -8.26 -0.75
CA ASP A 32 8.53 -9.30 -1.43
C ASP A 32 7.05 -8.91 -1.53
N ALA A 33 6.47 -8.34 -0.47
CA ALA A 33 5.10 -7.83 -0.51
C ALA A 33 4.93 -6.70 -1.54
N LEU A 34 5.89 -5.77 -1.65
CA LEU A 34 5.85 -4.72 -2.65
C LEU A 34 6.04 -5.25 -4.09
N LEU A 35 6.92 -6.22 -4.29
CA LEU A 35 7.10 -6.87 -5.60
C LEU A 35 5.85 -7.64 -6.04
N ALA A 36 5.14 -8.25 -5.09
CA ALA A 36 3.90 -8.97 -5.33
C ALA A 36 2.68 -8.05 -5.51
N SER A 37 2.82 -6.74 -5.24
CA SER A 37 1.70 -5.79 -5.36
C SER A 37 1.43 -5.47 -6.83
N THR A 38 0.18 -5.67 -7.26
CA THR A 38 -0.28 -5.44 -8.63
C THR A 38 -1.50 -4.51 -8.68
N ARG A 39 -1.77 -3.97 -9.87
CA ARG A 39 -3.00 -3.25 -10.22
C ARG A 39 -3.65 -3.84 -11.45
N LYS A 40 -4.97 -3.86 -11.45
CA LYS A 40 -5.75 -4.10 -12.66
C LYS A 40 -5.72 -2.85 -13.52
N VAL A 41 -5.22 -2.98 -14.74
CA VAL A 41 -5.18 -1.93 -15.74
C VAL A 41 -6.07 -2.35 -16.91
N SER A 42 -6.97 -1.45 -17.31
CA SER A 42 -7.91 -1.70 -18.40
C SER A 42 -7.55 -0.86 -19.62
N PHE A 43 -7.35 -1.51 -20.76
CA PHE A 43 -7.17 -0.88 -22.08
C PHE A 43 -8.35 -1.27 -22.98
N GLY A 44 -9.42 -0.46 -22.93
CA GLY A 44 -10.67 -0.81 -23.59
C GLY A 44 -11.30 -2.05 -22.94
N ALA A 45 -11.49 -3.12 -23.72
CA ALA A 45 -12.05 -4.39 -23.23
C ALA A 45 -11.00 -5.32 -22.59
N TYR A 46 -9.71 -5.00 -22.71
CA TYR A 46 -8.63 -5.82 -22.15
C TYR A 46 -8.33 -5.39 -20.71
N VAL A 47 -8.34 -6.34 -19.78
CA VAL A 47 -7.97 -6.12 -18.36
C VAL A 47 -6.79 -7.03 -18.05
N ASP A 48 -5.73 -6.45 -17.51
CA ASP A 48 -4.50 -7.16 -17.16
C ASP A 48 -3.96 -6.69 -15.81
N GLU A 49 -3.10 -7.50 -15.20
CA GLU A 49 -2.47 -7.21 -13.91
C GLU A 49 -1.02 -6.76 -14.10
N TRP A 50 -0.76 -5.52 -13.71
CA TRP A 50 0.55 -4.88 -13.85
C TRP A 50 1.15 -4.61 -12.47
N PRO A 51 2.49 -4.58 -12.33
CA PRO A 51 3.12 -4.17 -11.07
C PRO A 51 2.58 -2.82 -10.58
N ASP A 52 2.29 -2.70 -9.29
CA ASP A 52 1.78 -1.44 -8.73
C ASP A 52 2.86 -0.35 -8.87
N PRO A 53 2.60 0.77 -9.58
CA PRO A 53 3.60 1.79 -9.83
C PRO A 53 4.10 2.46 -8.55
N ILE A 54 3.24 2.60 -7.53
CA ILE A 54 3.63 3.18 -6.24
C ILE A 54 4.52 2.19 -5.47
N ALA A 55 4.20 0.90 -5.53
CA ALA A 55 5.08 -0.12 -4.94
C ALA A 55 6.46 -0.12 -5.61
N GLN A 56 6.52 0.02 -6.93
CA GLN A 56 7.77 0.16 -7.67
C GLN A 56 8.52 1.43 -7.28
N ASP A 57 7.85 2.58 -7.17
CA ASP A 57 8.49 3.84 -6.77
C ASP A 57 9.08 3.76 -5.34
N ILE A 58 8.39 3.06 -4.43
CA ILE A 58 8.89 2.81 -3.06
C ILE A 58 10.12 1.89 -3.09
N LEU A 59 10.08 0.80 -3.87
CA LEU A 59 11.19 -0.16 -3.99
C LEU A 59 12.47 0.47 -4.54
N HIS A 60 12.34 1.46 -5.44
CA HIS A 60 13.47 2.18 -6.03
C HIS A 60 13.88 3.44 -5.24
N SER A 61 13.19 3.73 -4.14
CA SER A 61 13.52 4.87 -3.30
C SER A 61 14.87 4.71 -2.62
N ARG A 62 15.65 5.80 -2.56
CA ARG A 62 16.85 5.88 -1.72
C ARG A 62 16.54 5.70 -0.22
N ASP A 63 15.30 6.01 0.18
CA ASP A 63 14.85 5.98 1.56
C ASP A 63 14.26 4.61 1.95
N PHE A 64 14.26 3.62 1.03
CA PHE A 64 13.67 2.29 1.24
C PHE A 64 14.24 1.56 2.45
N SER A 65 15.56 1.60 2.67
CA SER A 65 16.19 0.91 3.81
C SER A 65 15.71 1.47 5.15
N ALA A 66 15.62 2.79 5.27
CA ALA A 66 15.14 3.42 6.49
C ALA A 66 13.64 3.18 6.71
N LEU A 67 12.86 3.02 5.63
CA LEU A 67 11.46 2.58 5.72
C LEU A 67 11.38 1.15 6.28
N VAL A 68 12.20 0.22 5.79
CA VAL A 68 12.27 -1.16 6.31
C VAL A 68 12.54 -1.15 7.81
N ASP A 69 13.54 -0.38 8.25
CA ASP A 69 13.89 -0.28 9.68
C ASP A 69 12.70 0.22 10.49
N ARG A 70 11.98 1.23 9.99
CA ARG A 70 10.80 1.77 10.65
C ARG A 70 9.65 0.77 10.74
N ILE A 71 9.39 0.01 9.68
CA ILE A 71 8.37 -1.05 9.67
C ILE A 71 8.73 -2.18 10.64
N HIS A 72 10.01 -2.50 10.76
CA HIS A 72 10.50 -3.48 11.73
C HIS A 72 10.33 -2.99 13.18
N GLU A 73 10.64 -1.73 13.48
CA GLU A 73 10.43 -1.13 14.80
C GLU A 73 8.96 -1.18 15.26
N ILE A 74 8.01 -1.08 14.31
CA ILE A 74 6.57 -1.21 14.56
C ILE A 74 6.17 -2.67 14.89
N GLY A 75 7.06 -3.64 14.64
CA GLY A 75 6.85 -5.05 14.94
C GLY A 75 5.99 -5.77 13.90
N ILE A 76 6.01 -5.33 12.64
CA ILE A 76 5.33 -6.01 11.54
C ILE A 76 6.20 -7.17 11.06
N VAL A 77 5.62 -8.37 11.06
CA VAL A 77 6.32 -9.63 10.74
C VAL A 77 5.75 -10.37 9.53
N THR A 78 4.58 -9.97 9.02
CA THR A 78 3.98 -10.50 7.81
C THR A 78 3.35 -9.38 7.01
N LEU A 79 3.48 -9.45 5.68
CA LEU A 79 2.89 -8.49 4.75
C LEU A 79 2.37 -9.21 3.51
N GLU A 80 1.13 -8.92 3.12
CA GLU A 80 0.51 -9.44 1.90
C GLU A 80 -0.13 -8.28 1.10
N PRO A 81 -0.06 -8.26 -0.23
CA PRO A 81 -0.74 -7.25 -1.02
C PRO A 81 -2.27 -7.25 -0.80
N LEU A 82 -2.86 -6.06 -0.62
CA LEU A 82 -4.32 -5.89 -0.62
C LEU A 82 -4.81 -5.11 -1.84
N GLY A 83 -4.05 -4.10 -2.27
CA GLY A 83 -4.39 -3.26 -3.40
C GLY A 83 -3.65 -1.93 -3.36
N GLY A 84 -4.03 -1.00 -4.23
CA GLY A 84 -3.38 0.31 -4.31
C GLY A 84 -4.34 1.40 -4.78
N GLY A 85 -4.18 2.58 -4.19
CA GLY A 85 -4.89 3.82 -4.55
C GLY A 85 -3.99 4.76 -5.34
N ALA A 86 -4.47 5.96 -5.72
CA ALA A 86 -3.73 6.87 -6.60
C ALA A 86 -2.29 7.21 -6.13
N SER A 87 -2.04 7.24 -4.82
CA SER A 87 -0.74 7.63 -4.24
C SER A 87 -0.23 6.71 -3.12
N SER A 88 -0.80 5.51 -2.98
CA SER A 88 -0.40 4.55 -1.95
C SER A 88 -0.64 3.11 -2.39
N VAL A 89 0.14 2.19 -1.84
CA VAL A 89 -0.11 0.74 -1.82
C VAL A 89 -0.58 0.34 -0.42
N ALA A 90 -1.54 -0.57 -0.33
CA ALA A 90 -2.07 -1.12 0.91
C ALA A 90 -1.65 -2.59 1.04
N LEU A 91 -1.07 -2.92 2.20
CA LEU A 91 -0.60 -4.25 2.55
C LEU A 91 -1.32 -4.74 3.81
N LYS A 92 -1.79 -5.97 3.81
CA LYS A 92 -2.29 -6.66 5.00
C LYS A 92 -1.10 -6.94 5.93
N ALA A 93 -1.18 -6.51 7.18
CA ALA A 93 -0.12 -6.66 8.18
C ALA A 93 -0.58 -7.56 9.32
N GLY A 94 -0.44 -8.88 9.17
CA GLY A 94 -1.15 -9.85 10.03
C GLY A 94 -2.66 -9.87 9.72
N GLU A 95 -3.49 -10.40 10.62
CA GLU A 95 -4.91 -10.62 10.31
C GLU A 95 -5.78 -9.35 10.38
N ASP A 96 -5.44 -8.45 11.30
CA ASP A 96 -6.31 -7.38 11.80
C ASP A 96 -5.81 -5.97 11.49
N ARG A 97 -4.70 -5.82 10.76
CA ARG A 97 -4.09 -4.52 10.45
C ARG A 97 -3.79 -4.34 8.97
N VAL A 98 -3.75 -3.08 8.56
CA VAL A 98 -3.37 -2.66 7.21
C VAL A 98 -2.25 -1.64 7.32
N LEU A 99 -1.15 -1.90 6.62
CA LEU A 99 -0.07 -0.96 6.39
C LEU A 99 -0.26 -0.29 5.03
N ARG A 100 -0.51 1.01 5.02
CA ARG A 100 -0.50 1.83 3.82
C ARG A 100 0.87 2.49 3.68
N LEU A 101 1.47 2.33 2.50
CA LEU A 101 2.73 2.96 2.13
C LEU A 101 2.49 3.86 0.93
N GLY A 102 3.10 5.03 0.93
CA GLY A 102 2.93 5.97 -0.17
C GLY A 102 4.05 6.97 -0.25
N MET A 103 3.86 7.95 -1.13
CA MET A 103 4.81 9.05 -1.33
C MET A 103 4.14 10.39 -1.03
N GLY A 104 4.93 11.34 -0.52
CA GLY A 104 4.50 12.68 -0.17
C GLY A 104 4.00 12.79 1.27
N ASP A 105 3.22 13.84 1.54
CA ASP A 105 2.79 14.18 2.89
C ASP A 105 1.72 13.22 3.43
N LEU A 106 1.66 13.07 4.76
CA LEU A 106 0.59 12.35 5.41
C LEU A 106 -0.76 13.03 5.13
N ALA A 107 -1.80 12.23 4.89
CA ALA A 107 -3.15 12.76 4.74
C ALA A 107 -3.58 13.45 6.04
N VAL A 108 -4.20 14.62 5.91
CA VAL A 108 -4.79 15.32 7.07
C VAL A 108 -6.03 14.54 7.50
N ARG A 109 -6.00 13.99 8.72
CA ARG A 109 -7.13 13.26 9.31
C ARG A 109 -7.81 14.11 10.35
N PRO A 110 -9.12 14.42 10.22
CA PRO A 110 -9.88 14.98 11.31
C PRO A 110 -9.92 14.01 12.49
N ASP A 111 -9.75 14.52 13.70
CA ASP A 111 -9.89 13.74 14.94
C ASP A 111 -11.37 13.61 15.30
N ILE A 112 -12.07 12.72 14.60
CA ILE A 112 -13.48 12.39 14.81
C ILE A 112 -13.71 10.88 14.77
N PRO A 113 -14.71 10.34 15.48
CA PRO A 113 -14.96 8.88 15.55
C PRO A 113 -15.23 8.20 14.21
N GLU A 114 -15.71 8.95 13.23
CA GLU A 114 -16.05 8.46 11.89
C GLU A 114 -14.81 8.21 11.02
N VAL A 115 -13.67 8.82 11.35
CA VAL A 115 -12.42 8.70 10.61
C VAL A 115 -11.50 7.74 11.36
N LEU A 116 -11.06 6.69 10.67
CA LEU A 116 -10.12 5.73 11.21
C LEU A 116 -8.77 6.41 11.47
N GLN A 117 -8.36 6.39 12.74
CA GLN A 117 -7.08 6.92 13.16
C GLN A 117 -5.98 5.86 13.02
N PRO A 118 -4.76 6.24 12.63
CA PRO A 118 -3.64 5.32 12.56
C PRO A 118 -3.19 4.90 13.96
N LEU A 119 -2.87 3.62 14.10
CA LEU A 119 -2.16 3.04 15.24
C LEU A 119 -0.71 3.52 15.28
N ALA A 120 -0.12 3.71 14.10
CA ALA A 120 1.19 4.33 13.91
C ALA A 120 1.24 5.01 12.55
N SER A 121 1.88 6.17 12.46
CA SER A 121 2.13 6.83 11.18
C SER A 121 3.44 7.61 11.23
N GLY A 122 3.93 8.03 10.06
CA GLY A 122 5.12 8.86 9.96
C GLY A 122 5.66 8.93 8.54
N THR A 123 6.81 9.58 8.43
CA THR A 123 7.53 9.75 7.17
C THR A 123 8.98 9.32 7.32
N VAL A 124 9.55 8.84 6.21
CA VAL A 124 10.97 8.53 6.03
C VAL A 124 11.37 9.15 4.69
N GLY A 125 12.06 10.29 4.75
CA GLY A 125 12.29 11.11 3.56
C GLY A 125 10.96 11.54 2.93
N TYR A 126 10.73 11.15 1.68
CA TYR A 126 9.46 11.41 0.98
C TYR A 126 8.47 10.22 1.03
N LEU A 127 8.85 9.12 1.69
CA LEU A 127 7.98 7.98 1.88
C LEU A 127 7.13 8.20 3.13
N ARG A 128 5.86 7.82 3.07
CA ARG A 128 4.96 7.84 4.23
C ARG A 128 4.46 6.44 4.53
N TYR A 129 4.22 6.19 5.81
CA TYR A 129 3.60 4.96 6.29
C TYR A 129 2.44 5.28 7.24
N GLU A 130 1.38 4.49 7.17
CA GLU A 130 0.23 4.53 8.07
C GLU A 130 -0.21 3.10 8.37
N LEU A 131 -0.20 2.71 9.64
CA LEU A 131 -0.73 1.45 10.14
C LEU A 131 -2.09 1.69 10.77
N THR A 132 -3.12 1.02 10.30
CA THR A 132 -4.48 1.09 10.84
C THR A 132 -4.99 -0.29 11.22
N GLU A 133 -6.08 -0.34 11.99
CA GLU A 133 -6.93 -1.53 12.03
C GLU A 133 -7.47 -1.83 10.62
N ARG A 134 -7.72 -3.10 10.34
CA ARG A 134 -8.32 -3.55 9.09
C ARG A 134 -9.84 -3.42 9.17
N ALA A 135 -10.40 -2.62 8.28
CA ALA A 135 -11.84 -2.53 8.11
C ALA A 135 -12.36 -3.65 7.18
N ASP A 136 -13.54 -4.17 7.49
CA ASP A 136 -14.30 -5.03 6.58
C ASP A 136 -14.98 -4.17 5.50
N THR A 137 -14.53 -4.31 4.26
CA THR A 137 -15.04 -3.56 3.11
C THR A 137 -16.17 -4.27 2.36
N GLU A 138 -16.46 -5.54 2.68
CA GLU A 138 -17.48 -6.33 1.98
C GLU A 138 -18.89 -6.09 2.56
N SER A 139 -18.97 -5.63 3.81
CA SER A 139 -20.23 -5.40 4.52
C SER A 139 -20.75 -3.95 4.49
N VAL A 140 -20.14 -3.09 3.68
CA VAL A 140 -20.60 -1.70 3.46
C VAL A 140 -21.39 -1.57 2.16
N SER A 141 -22.27 -0.57 2.12
CA SER A 141 -23.14 -0.28 0.98
C SER A 141 -23.10 1.19 0.59
N ASP A 142 -23.60 1.54 -0.60
CA ASP A 142 -23.75 2.93 -1.03
C ASP A 142 -24.60 3.75 -0.05
N ALA A 143 -25.59 3.12 0.59
CA ALA A 143 -26.40 3.74 1.62
C ALA A 143 -25.57 4.10 2.87
N ASP A 144 -24.55 3.30 3.21
CA ASP A 144 -23.63 3.62 4.29
C ASP A 144 -22.72 4.81 3.92
N ALA A 145 -22.23 4.86 2.68
CA ALA A 145 -21.44 6.00 2.19
C ALA A 145 -22.23 7.31 2.20
N LEU A 146 -23.48 7.29 1.74
CA LEU A 146 -24.39 8.44 1.81
C LEU A 146 -24.65 8.89 3.26
N ARG A 147 -24.87 7.94 4.17
CA ARG A 147 -25.06 8.24 5.59
C ARG A 147 -23.80 8.84 6.20
N MET A 148 -22.63 8.29 5.90
CA MET A 148 -21.34 8.81 6.35
C MET A 148 -21.13 10.25 5.90
N ARG A 149 -21.41 10.56 4.63
CA ARG A 149 -21.33 11.94 4.11
C ARG A 149 -22.21 12.90 4.91
N GLU A 150 -23.45 12.51 5.20
CA GLU A 150 -24.35 13.36 5.99
C GLU A 150 -23.82 13.57 7.41
N VAL A 151 -23.30 12.53 8.06
CA VAL A 151 -22.67 12.65 9.39
C VAL A 151 -21.49 13.62 9.35
N LEU A 152 -20.58 13.49 8.39
CA LEU A 152 -19.44 14.41 8.22
C LEU A 152 -19.91 15.85 8.00
N ARG A 153 -20.96 16.05 7.20
CA ARG A 153 -21.57 17.36 6.94
C ARG A 153 -22.10 18.01 8.21
N THR A 154 -22.79 17.25 9.07
CA THR A 154 -23.26 17.77 10.37
C THR A 154 -22.12 18.16 11.32
N LYS A 155 -20.93 17.62 11.08
CA LYS A 155 -19.70 17.92 11.83
C LYS A 155 -18.84 19.02 11.18
N GLY A 156 -19.35 19.65 10.12
CA GLY A 156 -18.66 20.74 9.43
C GLY A 156 -17.59 20.28 8.44
N PHE A 157 -17.69 19.04 7.93
CA PHE A 157 -16.77 18.51 6.91
C PHE A 157 -17.51 18.18 5.62
N ASP A 158 -16.87 18.47 4.49
CA ASP A 158 -17.25 17.96 3.18
C ASP A 158 -16.35 16.79 2.80
N TRP A 159 -16.88 15.84 2.04
CA TRP A 159 -16.16 14.64 1.61
C TRP A 159 -16.30 14.48 0.09
N GLY A 160 -15.29 14.99 -0.63
CA GLY A 160 -15.30 15.05 -2.09
C GLY A 160 -15.11 13.70 -2.78
N GLU A 161 -14.42 12.76 -2.12
CA GLU A 161 -14.13 11.40 -2.64
C GLU A 161 -15.09 10.37 -2.03
N MET A 162 -16.38 10.70 -2.01
CA MET A 162 -17.41 9.80 -1.48
C MET A 162 -17.50 8.50 -2.29
N GLY A 163 -17.31 7.36 -1.63
CA GLY A 163 -17.45 6.04 -2.24
C GLY A 163 -17.37 4.91 -1.22
N VAL A 164 -17.92 3.75 -1.57
CA VAL A 164 -17.86 2.53 -0.74
C VAL A 164 -16.44 1.96 -0.63
N ASP A 165 -15.58 2.31 -1.58
CA ASP A 165 -14.16 1.98 -1.64
C ASP A 165 -13.31 2.71 -0.60
N ASN A 166 -13.89 3.69 0.12
CA ASN A 166 -13.20 4.51 1.12
C ASN A 166 -13.74 4.30 2.55
N ILE A 167 -14.74 3.43 2.72
CA ILE A 167 -15.35 3.10 4.02
C ILE A 167 -15.34 1.59 4.27
N GLY A 168 -15.33 1.20 5.54
CA GLY A 168 -15.47 -0.19 5.95
C GLY A 168 -16.08 -0.30 7.33
N ARG A 169 -16.22 -1.52 7.86
CA ARG A 169 -16.70 -1.77 9.22
C ARG A 169 -15.58 -2.21 10.15
N ILE A 170 -15.54 -1.60 11.33
CA ILE A 170 -14.67 -2.00 12.45
C ILE A 170 -15.55 -2.11 13.69
N HIS A 171 -15.55 -3.30 14.30
CA HIS A 171 -16.38 -3.62 15.47
C HIS A 171 -17.87 -3.25 15.25
N GLY A 172 -18.39 -3.53 14.05
CA GLY A 172 -19.76 -3.22 13.63
C GLY A 172 -20.05 -1.76 13.24
N ARG A 173 -19.09 -0.84 13.44
CA ARG A 173 -19.24 0.59 13.11
C ARG A 173 -18.71 0.88 11.71
N VAL A 174 -19.44 1.66 10.92
CA VAL A 174 -18.92 2.20 9.65
C VAL A 174 -17.88 3.25 9.97
N VAL A 175 -16.71 3.11 9.38
CA VAL A 175 -15.57 4.03 9.52
C VAL A 175 -15.02 4.37 8.15
N LEU A 176 -14.49 5.57 8.03
CA LEU A 176 -13.80 6.07 6.86
C LEU A 176 -12.30 5.80 7.04
N PHE A 177 -11.74 4.90 6.22
CA PHE A 177 -10.33 4.51 6.33
C PHE A 177 -9.41 5.29 5.38
N ASP A 178 -9.96 5.83 4.29
CA ASP A 178 -9.24 6.71 3.36
C ASP A 178 -9.79 8.15 3.39
N PRO A 179 -9.23 9.05 4.22
CA PRO A 179 -9.70 10.42 4.41
C PRO A 179 -9.29 11.37 3.28
N GLY A 180 -8.88 10.83 2.14
CA GLY A 180 -8.77 11.59 0.90
C GLY A 180 -10.02 12.44 0.67
N GLY A 181 -9.80 13.71 0.31
CA GLY A 181 -10.88 14.63 -0.02
C GLY A 181 -11.78 15.09 1.14
N ILE A 182 -11.47 14.77 2.41
CA ILE A 182 -12.17 15.40 3.54
C ILE A 182 -11.64 16.81 3.75
N THR A 183 -12.53 17.79 3.69
CA THR A 183 -12.18 19.21 3.89
C THR A 183 -13.13 19.89 4.86
N PRO A 184 -12.66 20.83 5.70
CA PRO A 184 -13.57 21.64 6.50
C PRO A 184 -14.49 22.45 5.60
N ILE A 185 -15.80 22.40 5.83
CA ILE A 185 -16.75 23.33 5.24
C ILE A 185 -16.40 24.68 5.85
N ALA A 186 -15.89 25.60 5.04
CA ALA A 186 -15.60 26.95 5.48
C ALA A 186 -16.85 27.53 6.14
N SER A 187 -16.84 27.68 7.46
CA SER A 187 -17.80 28.50 8.16
C SER A 187 -17.70 29.89 7.53
N ARG A 188 -18.83 30.47 7.11
CA ARG A 188 -18.85 31.87 6.67
C ARG A 188 -18.38 32.76 7.81
N SER A 189 -17.08 33.00 7.88
CA SER A 189 -16.47 34.13 8.56
C SER A 189 -15.38 34.63 7.62
N SER A 190 -15.61 35.82 7.08
CA SER A 190 -14.55 36.70 6.62
C SER A 190 -13.36 36.65 7.58
N ASP A 191 -12.15 36.70 7.02
CA ASP A 191 -10.86 36.86 7.71
C ASP A 191 -10.07 35.59 8.06
N VAL A 192 -9.76 34.74 7.08
CA VAL A 192 -8.38 34.23 6.89
C VAL A 192 -8.19 33.96 5.39
N LYS A 193 -7.28 34.68 4.71
CA LYS A 193 -6.70 34.17 3.47
C LYS A 193 -5.73 33.06 3.86
N PRO A 194 -5.94 31.78 3.52
CA PRO A 194 -4.88 30.80 3.67
C PRO A 194 -3.88 31.09 2.55
N ASN A 195 -2.85 31.87 2.86
CA ASN A 195 -1.71 32.06 1.98
C ASN A 195 -0.79 30.83 2.10
N VAL A 196 -1.27 29.68 1.65
CA VAL A 196 -0.44 28.53 1.33
C VAL A 196 -1.07 27.91 0.10
N SER A 197 -0.44 28.11 -1.06
CA SER A 197 -0.66 27.30 -2.24
C SER A 197 -0.36 25.85 -1.87
N ARG A 198 -1.38 25.09 -1.46
CA ARG A 198 -1.27 23.65 -1.22
C ARG A 198 -1.17 22.97 -2.57
N GLU A 199 0.05 22.62 -2.93
CA GLU A 199 0.30 21.71 -4.05
C GLU A 199 -0.36 20.37 -3.72
N SER A 200 -1.22 19.88 -4.60
CA SER A 200 -1.90 18.58 -4.43
C SER A 200 -0.90 17.44 -4.54
N ASN A 201 -1.21 16.28 -3.96
CA ASN A 201 -0.38 15.06 -4.12
C ASN A 201 -0.14 14.71 -5.60
N ALA A 202 -1.10 15.00 -6.48
CA ALA A 202 -0.95 14.81 -7.92
C ALA A 202 0.12 15.75 -8.52
N GLU A 203 0.16 17.01 -8.09
CA GLU A 203 1.15 17.99 -8.53
C GLU A 203 2.55 17.69 -7.98
N ILE A 204 2.65 17.23 -6.73
CA ILE A 204 3.90 16.76 -6.15
C ILE A 204 4.44 15.55 -6.93
N LEU A 205 3.59 14.56 -7.24
CA LEU A 205 3.97 13.40 -8.07
C LEU A 205 4.40 13.83 -9.47
N ALA A 206 3.71 14.80 -10.08
CA ALA A 206 4.06 15.32 -11.40
C ALA A 206 5.38 16.11 -11.39
N ARG A 207 5.72 16.79 -10.29
CA ARG A 207 7.03 17.42 -10.10
C ARG A 207 8.14 16.38 -9.92
N LEU A 208 7.93 15.39 -9.03
CA LEU A 208 8.91 14.33 -8.80
C LEU A 208 9.22 13.52 -10.07
N ARG A 209 8.22 13.26 -10.91
CA ARG A 209 8.41 12.63 -12.23
C ARG A 209 9.19 13.49 -13.22
N ARG A 210 9.12 14.82 -13.10
CA ARG A 210 9.92 15.76 -13.92
C ARG A 210 11.37 15.85 -13.44
N ASP A 211 11.57 15.77 -12.12
CA ASP A 211 12.89 15.91 -11.49
C ASP A 211 13.67 14.58 -11.46
N ALA A 212 13.01 13.45 -11.68
CA ALA A 212 13.67 12.17 -11.96
C ALA A 212 14.41 12.29 -13.31
N LEU A 213 15.75 12.27 -13.26
CA LEU A 213 16.62 12.28 -14.44
C LEU A 213 16.10 11.31 -15.52
N PRO A 214 16.08 11.71 -16.81
CA PRO A 214 15.64 10.83 -17.87
C PRO A 214 16.60 9.63 -17.95
N ILE A 215 16.11 8.46 -17.55
CA ILE A 215 16.76 7.19 -17.87
C ILE A 215 16.56 6.99 -19.37
N GLY A 216 17.51 7.46 -20.18
CA GLY A 216 17.73 7.12 -21.59
C GLY A 216 16.54 7.33 -22.54
N GLU A 217 16.75 8.07 -23.62
CA GLU A 217 15.81 8.06 -24.74
C GLU A 217 15.47 6.61 -25.13
N PRO A 218 14.19 6.29 -25.42
CA PRO A 218 13.88 5.01 -26.01
C PRO A 218 14.66 4.90 -27.32
N LEU A 219 15.51 3.88 -27.42
CA LEU A 219 16.14 3.52 -28.69
C LEU A 219 15.04 3.42 -29.74
N ALA A 220 15.04 4.36 -30.69
CA ALA A 220 14.13 4.36 -31.81
C ALA A 220 14.26 3.03 -32.54
N TYR A 221 13.24 2.19 -32.46
CA TYR A 221 13.15 0.96 -33.22
C TYR A 221 12.92 1.32 -34.69
N THR A 222 13.99 1.44 -35.46
CA THR A 222 13.94 1.52 -36.93
C THR A 222 13.91 0.11 -37.51
N GLY A 223 12.88 -0.66 -37.19
CA GLY A 223 12.66 -1.98 -37.79
C GLY A 223 11.96 -1.83 -39.14
N GLU A 224 12.72 -1.74 -40.23
CA GLU A 224 12.20 -2.03 -41.56
C GLU A 224 11.71 -3.48 -41.61
N ALA A 225 10.38 -3.68 -41.61
CA ALA A 225 9.78 -4.96 -41.93
C ALA A 225 9.96 -5.24 -43.44
N LYS A 226 11.03 -5.96 -43.81
CA LYS A 226 11.11 -6.60 -45.12
C LYS A 226 10.37 -7.93 -45.06
N CYS A 227 9.15 -7.94 -45.58
CA CYS A 227 8.47 -9.17 -45.96
C CYS A 227 9.29 -9.91 -47.04
N ARG A 228 9.57 -11.19 -46.80
CA ARG A 228 9.82 -12.21 -47.81
C ARG A 228 9.05 -13.46 -47.44
#